data_AF-A0A5K1BPV9-F1
#
_entry.id   AF-A0A5K1BPV9-F1
#
_cell.length_a   1.000
_cell.length_b   1.000
_cell.length_c   1.000
_cell.angle_alpha   90.00
_cell.angle_beta   90.00
_cell.angle_gamma   90.00
#
_symmetry.space_group_name_H-M   'P 1'
#
loop_
_entity.id
_entity.type
_entity.pdbx_description
1 polymer ?
#
loop_
_entity_poly.entity_id
_entity_poly.type
_entity_poly.pdbx_seq_one_letter_code
_entity_poly.pdbx_strand_id
1 'polypeptide(L)' 'NEIDLMSRIRHPNLVSLLGYCVHGETNLLVYELMQNGTLESQLH' A
#
# COMPACT_ATOMS: atom_id res chain seq x y z
N ASN A 1 -2.31 -4.02 -14.87
CA ASN A 1 -2.65 -2.76 -14.19
C ASN A 1 -2.28 -2.92 -12.73
N GLU A 2 -1.26 -2.23 -12.24
CA GLU A 2 -0.67 -2.45 -10.89
C GLU A 2 -1.71 -2.32 -9.75
N ILE A 3 -2.65 -1.38 -9.90
CA ILE A 3 -3.74 -1.14 -8.95
C ILE A 3 -4.75 -2.30 -8.89
N ASP A 4 -5.09 -2.92 -10.04
CA ASP A 4 -6.01 -4.08 -10.06
C ASP A 4 -5.36 -5.32 -9.43
N LEU A 5 -4.05 -5.48 -9.59
CA LEU A 5 -3.29 -6.56 -8.93
C LEU A 5 -3.25 -6.33 -7.41
N MET A 6 -2.90 -5.12 -6.96
CA MET A 6 -2.80 -4.80 -5.53
C MET A 6 -4.17 -4.78 -4.83
N SER A 7 -5.23 -4.42 -5.54
CA SER A 7 -6.62 -4.54 -5.06
C SER A 7 -7.02 -5.98 -4.73
N ARG A 8 -6.50 -6.95 -5.50
CA ARG A 8 -6.86 -8.37 -5.36
C ARG A 8 -6.03 -9.11 -4.32
N ILE A 9 -4.84 -8.62 -3.98
CA ILE A 9 -3.93 -9.31 -3.06
C ILE A 9 -4.16 -8.80 -1.64
N ARG A 10 -4.85 -9.62 -0.83
CA ARG A 10 -4.94 -9.46 0.62
C ARG A 10 -4.21 -10.62 1.29
N HIS A 11 -3.06 -10.35 1.89
CA HIS A 11 -2.25 -11.35 2.58
C HIS A 11 -1.67 -10.77 3.87
N PRO A 12 -1.62 -11.52 4.99
CA PRO A 12 -1.16 -11.01 6.29
C PRO A 12 0.28 -10.47 6.30
N ASN A 13 1.11 -10.84 5.32
CA ASN A 13 2.49 -10.38 5.20
C ASN A 13 2.70 -9.32 4.10
N LEU A 14 1.63 -8.81 3.49
CA LEU A 14 1.69 -7.77 2.46
C LEU A 14 0.85 -6.57 2.89
N VAL A 15 1.38 -5.36 2.70
CA VAL A 15 0.62 -4.14 2.98
C VAL A 15 -0.66 -4.14 2.13
N SER A 16 -1.80 -3.99 2.79
CA SER A 16 -3.09 -4.00 2.09
C SER A 16 -3.39 -2.60 1.55
N LEU A 17 -3.74 -2.53 0.26
CA LEU A 17 -4.29 -1.31 -0.35
C LEU A 17 -5.74 -1.15 0.11
N LEU A 18 -6.02 -0.08 0.86
CA LEU A 18 -7.37 0.25 1.32
C LEU A 18 -8.19 0.96 0.23
N GLY A 19 -7.52 1.71 -0.64
CA GLY A 19 -8.16 2.40 -1.75
C GLY A 19 -7.18 3.25 -2.54
N TYR A 20 -7.70 3.85 -3.62
CA TYR A 20 -6.93 4.76 -4.45
C TYR A 20 -7.84 5.88 -4.96
N CYS A 21 -7.26 7.04 -5.22
CA CYS A 21 -7.94 8.17 -5.84
C CYS A 21 -7.13 8.62 -7.04
N VAL A 22 -7.79 8.69 -8.20
CA VAL A 22 -7.22 9.26 -9.43
C VAL A 22 -8.05 10.50 -9.75
N HIS A 23 -7.45 11.67 -9.60
CA HIS A 23 -8.09 12.95 -9.89
C HIS A 23 -7.20 13.80 -10.78
N GLY A 24 -7.55 13.88 -12.08
CA GLY A 24 -6.74 14.57 -13.08
C GLY A 24 -5.35 13.94 -13.19
N GLU A 25 -4.32 14.73 -12.90
CA GLU A 25 -2.92 14.29 -12.90
C GLU A 25 -2.47 13.74 -11.53
N THR A 26 -3.33 13.79 -10.51
CA THR A 26 -3.00 13.36 -9.15
C THR A 26 -3.45 11.93 -8.90
N ASN A 27 -2.49 11.07 -8.57
CA ASN A 27 -2.72 9.68 -8.17
C ASN A 27 -2.36 9.50 -6.69
N LEU A 28 -3.33 9.14 -5.88
CA LEU A 28 -3.20 8.89 -4.45
C LEU A 28 -3.48 7.42 -4.16
N LEU A 29 -2.69 6.82 -3.28
CA LEU A 29 -2.85 5.45 -2.81
C LEU A 29 -2.99 5.47 -1.29
N VAL A 30 -4.00 4.76 -0.79
CA VAL A 30 -4.30 4.64 0.63
C VAL A 30 -3.98 3.23 1.06
N TYR A 31 -3.00 3.08 1.96
CA TYR A 31 -2.56 1.79 2.50
C TYR A 31 -2.84 1.71 4.00
N GLU A 32 -2.82 0.48 4.52
CA GLU A 32 -2.76 0.26 5.96
C GLU A 32 -1.45 0.82 6.54
N LEU A 33 -1.54 1.52 7.68
CA LEU A 33 -0.39 2.12 8.32
C LEU A 33 0.46 1.03 9.00
N MET A 34 1.69 0.86 8.53
CA MET A 34 2.69 0.01 9.18
C MET A 34 3.29 0.74 10.39
N GLN A 35 2.76 0.50 11.59
CA GLN A 35 3.20 1.19 12.82
C GLN A 35 4.70 1.02 13.12
N ASN A 36 5.30 -0.11 12.73
CA ASN A 36 6.71 -0.44 12.98
C ASN A 36 7.66 0.07 11.88
N GLY A 37 7.17 0.88 10.94
CA GLY A 37 7.99 1.42 9.86
C GLY A 37 8.54 0.35 8.93
N THR A 38 9.67 0.64 8.28
CA THR A 38 10.32 -0.29 7.36
C THR A 38 11.17 -1.31 8.10
N LEU A 39 11.32 -2.50 7.51
CA LEU A 39 12.21 -3.53 8.07
C LEU A 39 13.65 -3.04 8.19
N GLU A 40 14.11 -2.24 7.22
CA GLU A 40 15.42 -1.57 7.26
C GLU A 40 15.58 -0.72 8.53
N SER A 41 14.57 0.07 8.89
CA SER A 41 14.62 0.92 10.09
C SER A 41 14.66 0.15 11.40
N GLN A 42 14.26 -1.12 11.41
CA GLN A 42 14.18 -1.96 12.60
C GLN A 42 15.39 -2.90 12.75
N LEU A 43 16.20 -3.07 11.70
CA LEU A 43 17.35 -4.00 11.67
C LEU A 43 18.72 -3.31 11.50
N HIS A 44 18.76 -1.97 11.52
CA HIS A 44 19.98 -1.16 11.44
C HIS A 44 20.31 -0.45 12.76
#